data_AF-A0A1B6JEY5-F1
#
_entry.id   AF-A0A1B6JEY5-F1
#
_cell.length_a   1.000
_cell.length_b   1.000
_cell.length_c   1.000
_cell.angle_alpha   90.00
_cell.angle_beta   90.00
_cell.angle_gamma   90.00
#
_symmetry.space_group_name_H-M   'P 1'
#
loop_
_entity.id
_entity.type
_entity.pdbx_description
1 polymer ?
#
loop_
_entity_poly.entity_id
_entity_poly.type
_entity_poly.pdbx_seq_one_letter_code
_entity_poly.pdbx_strand_id
1 'polypeptide(L)'
;VEPEISFEGAHLMCETETVALDLYAKLIDILKEVGAYMPGIVLKLSFLSPGRMSMETLTAAEVGRRNVEVLSSRLPQDIGGVMFLSGGHPQDEVLEYLGAVKRQPNKIRNLSFSFARAITNSVRDR
;
A
#
# COMPACT_ATOMS: atom_id res chain seq x y z
N VAL A 1 11.05 -3.45 4.85
CA VAL A 1 11.32 -2.01 4.64
C VAL A 1 10.00 -1.27 4.58
N GLU A 2 9.90 -0.10 5.19
CA GLU A 2 8.63 0.62 5.39
C GLU A 2 8.69 2.05 4.81
N PRO A 3 8.52 2.21 3.49
CA PRO A 3 8.46 3.52 2.84
C PRO A 3 7.03 4.08 2.88
N GLU A 4 6.54 4.48 4.06
CA GLU A 4 5.17 4.99 4.21
C GLU A 4 4.97 6.31 3.45
N ILE A 5 3.90 6.37 2.63
CA ILE A 5 3.38 7.62 2.06
C ILE A 5 2.24 8.07 2.95
N SER A 6 2.38 9.28 3.50
CA SER A 6 1.36 9.88 4.37
C SER A 6 0.07 10.14 3.61
N PHE A 7 -1.05 9.74 4.20
CA PHE A 7 -2.39 10.03 3.68
C PHE A 7 -2.95 11.38 4.18
N GLU A 8 -2.18 12.15 4.95
CA GLU A 8 -2.61 13.48 5.40
C GLU A 8 -2.58 14.49 4.25
N GLY A 9 -3.56 15.40 4.23
CA GLY A 9 -3.68 16.46 3.20
C GLY A 9 -4.84 16.25 2.23
N ALA A 10 -4.89 17.08 1.18
CA ALA A 10 -6.00 17.15 0.22
C ALA A 10 -5.62 16.69 -1.19
N HIS A 11 -4.57 15.88 -1.30
CA HIS A 11 -4.07 15.39 -2.58
C HIS A 11 -5.02 14.38 -3.22
N LEU A 12 -5.04 14.36 -4.54
CA LEU A 12 -5.77 13.38 -5.34
C LEU A 12 -5.00 12.06 -5.41
N MET A 13 -5.70 10.99 -5.74
CA MET A 13 -5.12 9.66 -5.90
C MET A 13 -4.02 9.65 -6.98
N CYS A 14 -4.14 10.44 -8.05
CA CYS A 14 -3.08 10.51 -9.08
C CYS A 14 -1.77 11.09 -8.52
N GLU A 15 -1.84 12.04 -7.58
CA GLU A 15 -0.67 12.62 -6.94
C GLU A 15 0.00 11.59 -6.02
N THR A 16 -0.79 10.84 -5.25
CA THR A 16 -0.30 9.72 -4.43
C THR A 16 0.39 8.66 -5.28
N GLU A 17 -0.18 8.31 -6.44
CA GLU A 17 0.42 7.38 -7.39
C GLU A 17 1.74 7.90 -7.95
N THR A 18 1.81 9.18 -8.33
CA THR A 18 3.07 9.78 -8.82
C THR A 18 4.18 9.66 -7.77
N VAL A 19 3.90 10.03 -6.52
CA VAL A 19 4.86 9.89 -5.43
C VAL A 19 5.25 8.43 -5.22
N ALA A 20 4.29 7.50 -5.24
CA ALA A 20 4.55 6.07 -5.09
C ALA A 20 5.42 5.50 -6.22
N LEU A 21 5.17 5.91 -7.46
CA LEU A 21 5.94 5.45 -8.61
C LEU A 21 7.42 5.83 -8.48
N ASP A 22 7.71 7.06 -8.07
CA ASP A 22 9.07 7.56 -7.89
C ASP A 22 9.75 6.95 -6.66
N LEU A 23 9.03 6.88 -5.53
CA LEU A 23 9.52 6.31 -4.29
C LEU A 23 9.87 4.82 -4.45
N TYR A 24 8.99 4.03 -5.07
CA TYR A 24 9.22 2.60 -5.24
C TYR A 24 10.34 2.33 -6.25
N ALA A 25 10.45 3.12 -7.32
CA ALA A 25 11.59 3.02 -8.23
C ALA A 25 12.91 3.25 -7.48
N LYS A 26 12.99 4.35 -6.74
CA LYS A 26 14.21 4.69 -6.00
C LYS A 26 14.54 3.68 -4.91
N LEU A 27 13.54 3.17 -4.20
CA LEU A 27 13.72 2.13 -3.19
C LEU A 27 14.29 0.85 -3.80
N ILE A 28 13.72 0.37 -4.92
CA ILE A 28 14.20 -0.84 -5.57
C ILE A 28 15.64 -0.66 -6.08
N ASP A 29 15.99 0.52 -6.60
CA ASP A 29 17.38 0.82 -7.00
C ASP A 29 18.33 0.74 -5.80
N ILE A 30 17.99 1.39 -4.69
CA ILE A 30 18.80 1.33 -3.46
C ILE A 30 18.95 -0.11 -2.96
N LEU A 31 17.86 -0.89 -2.95
CA LEU A 31 17.89 -2.28 -2.50
C LEU A 31 18.79 -3.16 -3.39
N LYS A 32 18.84 -2.88 -4.70
CA LYS A 32 19.77 -3.56 -5.61
C LYS A 32 21.21 -3.12 -5.37
N GLU A 33 21.45 -1.82 -5.20
CA GLU A 33 22.78 -1.25 -4.95
C GLU A 33 23.44 -1.84 -3.70
N VAL A 34 22.67 -2.07 -2.63
CA VAL A 34 23.17 -2.69 -1.39
C VAL A 34 23.24 -4.22 -1.46
N GLY A 35 22.91 -4.84 -2.60
CA GLY A 35 22.93 -6.29 -2.79
C GLY A 35 21.87 -7.04 -1.99
N ALA A 36 20.72 -6.41 -1.70
CA ALA A 36 19.67 -7.05 -0.92
C ALA A 36 19.02 -8.21 -1.69
N TYR A 37 18.74 -9.32 -0.99
CA TYR A 37 18.07 -10.49 -1.56
C TYR A 37 16.57 -10.24 -1.69
N MET A 38 16.09 -9.86 -2.88
CA MET A 38 14.69 -9.46 -3.15
C MET A 38 13.64 -10.46 -2.64
N PRO A 39 13.79 -11.78 -2.80
CA PRO A 39 12.83 -12.75 -2.27
C PRO A 39 12.75 -12.80 -0.74
N GLY A 40 13.75 -12.28 -0.04
CA GLY A 40 13.74 -12.11 1.42
C GLY A 40 13.16 -10.77 1.89
N ILE A 41 12.81 -9.86 0.99
CA ILE A 41 12.34 -8.52 1.35
C ILE A 41 10.81 -8.50 1.46
N VAL A 42 10.34 -8.09 2.63
CA VAL A 42 8.95 -7.71 2.85
C VAL A 42 8.84 -6.19 2.89
N LEU A 43 7.95 -5.64 2.06
CA LEU A 43 7.62 -4.23 2.04
C LEU A 43 6.39 -3.96 2.90
N LYS A 44 6.47 -2.97 3.78
CA LYS A 44 5.33 -2.46 4.55
C LYS A 44 4.89 -1.14 3.93
N LEU A 45 3.77 -1.15 3.23
CA LEU A 45 3.33 -0.02 2.39
C LEU A 45 2.00 0.54 2.90
N SER A 46 1.77 1.84 2.78
CA SER A 46 0.42 2.39 2.88
C SER A 46 -0.42 1.97 1.67
N PHE A 47 -1.75 1.99 1.83
CA PHE A 47 -2.62 1.98 0.66
C PHE A 47 -2.44 3.31 -0.08
N LEU A 48 -2.38 3.25 -1.40
CA LEU A 48 -2.50 4.44 -2.23
C LEU A 48 -3.96 4.86 -2.22
N SER A 49 -4.23 6.05 -1.70
CA SER A 49 -5.57 6.63 -1.61
C SER A 49 -5.49 8.14 -1.88
N PRO A 50 -6.62 8.82 -2.12
CA PRO A 50 -6.70 10.25 -1.92
C PRO A 50 -6.33 10.61 -0.48
N GLY A 51 -5.89 11.85 -0.28
CA GLY A 51 -5.60 12.37 1.04
C GLY A 51 -6.87 12.48 1.88
N ARG A 52 -6.74 12.43 3.21
CA ARG A 52 -7.87 12.48 4.16
C ARG A 52 -8.80 13.69 3.96
N MET A 53 -8.24 14.82 3.54
CA MET A 53 -8.97 16.07 3.31
C MET A 53 -9.34 16.26 1.83
N SER A 54 -9.10 15.25 0.99
CA SER A 54 -9.45 15.30 -0.42
C SER A 54 -10.96 15.21 -0.60
N MET A 55 -11.47 15.89 -1.62
CA MET A 55 -12.87 15.79 -2.03
C MET A 55 -13.08 14.64 -3.04
N GLU A 56 -12.01 14.01 -3.50
CA GLU A 56 -12.08 12.84 -4.39
C GLU A 56 -12.57 11.63 -3.60
N THR A 57 -13.67 11.04 -4.05
CA THR A 57 -14.19 9.79 -3.50
C THR A 57 -13.97 8.67 -4.50
N LEU A 58 -13.29 7.61 -4.07
CA LEU A 58 -13.06 6.41 -4.85
C LEU A 58 -13.69 5.21 -4.15
N THR A 59 -14.19 4.26 -4.94
CA THR A 59 -14.62 2.97 -4.40
C THR A 59 -13.41 2.14 -4.00
N ALA A 60 -13.58 1.23 -3.04
CA ALA A 60 -12.53 0.28 -2.66
C ALA A 60 -12.01 -0.53 -3.86
N ALA A 61 -12.88 -0.83 -4.84
CA ALA A 61 -12.48 -1.51 -6.08
C ALA A 61 -11.53 -0.67 -6.94
N GLU A 62 -11.78 0.63 -7.09
CA GLU A 62 -10.90 1.54 -7.82
C GLU A 62 -9.57 1.73 -7.10
N VAL A 63 -9.60 1.92 -5.78
CA VAL A 63 -8.41 1.97 -4.93
C VAL A 63 -7.58 0.69 -5.10
N GLY A 64 -8.22 -0.47 -5.00
CA GLY A 64 -7.56 -1.77 -5.14
C GLY A 64 -6.89 -1.95 -6.51
N ARG A 65 -7.60 -1.63 -7.60
CA ARG A 65 -7.06 -1.71 -8.97
C ARG A 65 -5.83 -0.82 -9.13
N ARG A 66 -5.95 0.45 -8.75
CA ARG A 66 -4.88 1.45 -8.87
C ARG A 66 -3.64 1.11 -8.04
N ASN A 67 -3.84 0.61 -6.82
CA ASN A 67 -2.75 0.08 -6.00
C ASN A 67 -2.00 -1.05 -6.73
N VAL A 68 -2.73 -2.05 -7.25
CA VAL A 68 -2.10 -3.19 -7.94
C VAL A 68 -1.38 -2.76 -9.21
N GLU A 69 -1.87 -1.76 -9.95
CA GLU A 69 -1.18 -1.21 -11.12
C GLU A 69 0.17 -0.58 -10.77
N VAL A 70 0.23 0.25 -9.73
CA VAL A 70 1.50 0.86 -9.27
C VAL A 70 2.45 -0.22 -8.76
N LEU A 71 1.98 -1.14 -7.91
CA LEU A 71 2.81 -2.21 -7.38
C LEU A 71 3.33 -3.12 -8.50
N SER A 72 2.48 -3.46 -9.47
CA SER A 72 2.85 -4.31 -10.60
C SER A 72 3.79 -3.62 -11.58
N SER A 73 3.79 -2.29 -11.66
CA SER A 73 4.72 -1.57 -12.54
C SER A 73 6.10 -1.36 -11.91
N ARG A 74 6.19 -1.21 -10.58
CA ARG A 74 7.45 -0.85 -9.90
C ARG A 74 8.13 -1.96 -9.12
N LEU A 75 7.39 -2.94 -8.61
CA LEU A 75 7.98 -3.99 -7.77
C LEU A 75 8.42 -5.19 -8.61
N PRO A 76 9.57 -5.82 -8.29
CA PRO A 76 9.96 -7.11 -8.83
C PRO A 76 8.92 -8.18 -8.50
N GLN A 77 8.72 -9.14 -9.41
CA GLN A 77 7.76 -10.23 -9.21
C GLN A 77 8.20 -11.20 -8.10
N ASP A 78 9.51 -11.34 -7.91
CA ASP A 78 10.15 -12.21 -6.93
C ASP A 78 10.31 -11.55 -5.54
N ILE A 79 9.78 -10.35 -5.33
CA ILE A 79 9.79 -9.70 -4.00
C ILE A 79 9.10 -10.60 -2.97
N GLY A 80 9.66 -10.68 -1.76
CA GLY A 80 9.16 -11.57 -0.70
C GLY A 80 7.71 -11.32 -0.31
N GLY A 81 7.25 -10.08 -0.36
CA GLY A 81 5.83 -9.73 -0.26
C GLY A 81 5.55 -8.28 0.11
N VAL A 82 4.27 -7.93 0.12
CA VAL A 82 3.75 -6.62 0.53
C VAL A 82 2.76 -6.80 1.68
N MET A 83 2.97 -6.04 2.74
CA MET A 83 2.14 -5.97 3.93
C MET A 83 1.57 -4.56 4.04
N PHE A 84 0.26 -4.40 3.83
CA PHE A 84 -0.36 -3.08 3.94
C PHE A 84 -0.45 -2.60 5.38
N LEU A 85 -0.12 -1.33 5.59
CA LEU A 85 -0.35 -0.58 6.82
C LEU A 85 -1.77 -0.02 6.83
N SER A 86 -2.35 0.13 8.02
CA SER A 86 -3.64 0.80 8.14
C SER A 86 -3.52 2.33 8.03
N GLY A 87 -2.34 2.89 8.29
CA GLY A 87 -1.99 4.30 8.02
C GLY A 87 -3.07 5.30 8.44
N GLY A 88 -3.64 5.19 9.65
CA GLY A 88 -4.64 6.14 10.19
C GLY A 88 -6.03 6.14 9.54
N HIS A 89 -6.28 5.29 8.55
CA HIS A 89 -7.60 5.12 7.95
C HIS A 89 -8.58 4.44 8.95
N PRO A 90 -9.89 4.64 8.77
CA PRO A 90 -10.92 3.85 9.43
C PRO A 90 -10.71 2.34 9.23
N GLN A 91 -11.04 1.56 10.26
CA GLN A 91 -10.87 0.10 10.24
C GLN A 91 -11.64 -0.56 9.09
N ASP A 92 -12.91 -0.19 8.90
CA ASP A 92 -13.74 -0.83 7.88
C ASP A 92 -13.21 -0.54 6.46
N GLU A 93 -12.74 0.68 6.23
CA GLU A 93 -12.16 1.11 4.95
C GLU A 93 -10.89 0.33 4.59
N VAL A 94 -9.96 0.13 5.53
CA VAL A 94 -8.73 -0.64 5.24
C VAL A 94 -8.99 -2.12 5.02
N LEU A 95 -10.04 -2.67 5.63
CA LEU A 95 -10.46 -4.05 5.37
C LEU A 95 -11.06 -4.18 3.97
N GLU A 96 -11.85 -3.20 3.53
CA GLU A 96 -12.37 -3.15 2.17
C GLU A 96 -11.25 -2.99 1.14
N TYR A 97 -10.29 -2.09 1.36
CA TYR A 97 -9.11 -1.91 0.49
C TYR A 97 -8.26 -3.17 0.41
N LEU A 98 -7.98 -3.81 1.55
CA LEU A 98 -7.24 -5.07 1.58
C LEU A 98 -7.96 -6.15 0.76
N GLY A 99 -9.28 -6.27 0.94
CA GLY A 99 -10.11 -7.20 0.18
C GLY A 99 -10.08 -6.89 -1.33
N ALA A 100 -10.18 -5.62 -1.70
CA ALA A 100 -10.15 -5.20 -3.09
C ALA A 100 -8.80 -5.49 -3.75
N VAL A 101 -7.68 -5.14 -3.12
CA VAL A 101 -6.33 -5.43 -3.61
C VAL A 101 -6.12 -6.93 -3.80
N LYS A 102 -6.53 -7.76 -2.84
CA LYS A 102 -6.38 -9.22 -2.93
C LYS A 102 -7.19 -9.87 -4.05
N ARG A 103 -8.29 -9.25 -4.48
CA ARG A 103 -9.14 -9.75 -5.58
C ARG A 103 -8.62 -9.34 -6.96
N GLN A 104 -7.76 -8.33 -7.05
CA GLN A 104 -7.18 -7.92 -8.32
C GLN A 104 -6.14 -8.94 -8.81
N PRO A 105 -6.09 -9.25 -10.12
CA PRO A 105 -4.98 -10.01 -10.68
C PRO A 105 -3.66 -9.29 -10.42
N ASN A 106 -2.73 -9.93 -9.71
CA ASN A 106 -1.44 -9.35 -9.36
C ASN A 106 -0.31 -10.36 -9.60
N LYS A 107 0.83 -9.87 -10.09
CA LYS A 107 2.05 -10.66 -10.25
C LYS A 107 2.74 -10.97 -8.92
N ILE A 108 2.52 -10.14 -7.89
CA ILE A 108 3.05 -10.29 -6.53
C ILE A 108 2.19 -11.32 -5.79
N ARG A 109 2.81 -12.41 -5.35
CA ARG A 109 2.09 -13.55 -4.75
C ARG A 109 1.66 -13.31 -3.31
N ASN A 110 2.45 -12.56 -2.54
CA ASN A 110 2.27 -12.41 -1.11
C ASN A 110 1.77 -11.00 -0.78
N LEU A 111 0.45 -10.80 -0.81
CA LEU A 111 -0.21 -9.58 -0.34
C LEU A 111 -0.95 -9.86 0.97
N SER A 112 -0.61 -9.13 2.02
CA SER A 112 -1.28 -9.23 3.31
C SER A 112 -1.24 -7.89 4.04
N PHE A 113 -1.38 -7.89 5.36
CA PHE A 113 -1.48 -6.69 6.18
C PHE A 113 -0.51 -6.74 7.37
N SER A 114 -0.12 -5.57 7.86
CA SER A 114 0.57 -5.35 9.12
C SER A 114 -0.16 -4.23 9.87
N PHE A 115 -1.34 -4.56 10.39
CA PHE A 115 -2.23 -3.62 11.07
C PHE A 115 -2.01 -3.66 12.57
N ALA A 116 -1.87 -2.48 13.19
CA ALA A 116 -1.89 -2.32 14.64
C ALA A 116 -3.26 -1.81 15.09
N ARG A 117 -3.48 -0.49 15.00
CA ARG A 117 -4.71 0.18 15.45
C ARG A 117 -5.99 -0.39 14.84
N ALA A 118 -5.97 -0.68 13.55
CA ALA A 118 -7.14 -1.19 12.84
C ALA A 118 -7.62 -2.58 13.34
N ILE A 119 -6.84 -3.30 14.14
CA ILE A 119 -7.32 -4.53 14.79
C ILE A 119 -7.58 -4.28 16.28
N THR A 120 -6.74 -3.48 16.94
CA THR A 120 -6.83 -3.28 18.40
C THR A 120 -7.98 -2.38 18.84
N ASN A 121 -8.46 -1.46 18.01
CA ASN A 121 -9.56 -0.54 18.41
C ASN A 121 -10.83 -1.32 18.79
N SER A 122 -11.22 -2.28 17.96
CA SER A 122 -12.38 -3.15 18.21
C SER A 122 -12.31 -3.98 19.50
N VAL A 123 -11.09 -4.21 20.03
CA VAL A 123 -10.86 -4.93 21.30
C VAL A 123 -10.79 -3.97 22.48
N ARG A 124 -10.22 -2.77 22.29
CA ARG A 124 -10.09 -1.74 23.33
C ARG A 124 -11.44 -1.11 23.72
N ASP A 125 -12.35 -1.02 22.77
CA ASP A 125 -13.66 -0.39 22.97
C ASP A 125 -14.72 -1.38 23.53
N ARG A 126 -14.28 -2.57 23.98
CA ARG A 126 -15.08 -3.56 24.71
C ARG A 126 -14.73 -3.55 26.20
#